data_AF-A0ABD5VMI6-F1
#
_entry.id   AF-A0ABD5VMI6-F1
#
_cell.length_a   1.000
_cell.length_b   1.000
_cell.length_c   1.000
_cell.angle_alpha   90.00
_cell.angle_beta   90.00
_cell.angle_gamma   90.00
#
_symmetry.space_group_name_H-M   'P 1'
#
loop_
_entity.id
_entity.type
_entity.pdbx_description
1 polymer ?
#
loop_
_entity_poly.entity_id
_entity_poly.type
_entity_poly.pdbx_seq_one_letter_code
_entity_poly.pdbx_strand_id
1 'polypeptide(L)' 'MGWTEQEARGKRQWVRDDDNAVISLRETATGDWAVTLDRLAQAPEGEDYARETVASRDEALALVETWQREYGTATGGS' A
#
# COMPACT_ATOMS: atom_id res chain seq x y z
N MET A 1 8.36 -11.07 3.79
CA MET A 1 8.47 -9.93 4.73
C MET A 1 7.08 -9.38 5.00
N GLY A 2 6.84 -8.78 6.16
CA GLY A 2 5.51 -8.33 6.60
C GLY A 2 5.21 -6.86 6.24
N TRP A 3 3.94 -6.51 6.42
CA TRP A 3 3.44 -5.14 6.39
C TRP A 3 2.79 -4.83 7.73
N THR A 4 3.10 -3.67 8.30
CA THR A 4 2.49 -3.20 9.56
C THR A 4 1.40 -2.19 9.23
N GLU A 5 0.15 -2.54 9.55
CA GLU A 5 -0.96 -1.58 9.47
C GLU A 5 -0.86 -0.54 10.57
N GLN A 6 -1.04 0.73 10.19
CA GLN A 6 -1.15 1.85 11.12
C GLN A 6 -2.17 2.88 10.60
N GLU A 7 -2.82 3.58 11.51
CA GLU A 7 -3.68 4.71 11.19
C GLU A 7 -2.90 6.01 11.38
N ALA A 8 -2.90 6.90 10.38
CA ALA A 8 -2.37 8.26 10.57
C ALA A 8 -3.21 9.30 9.83
N ARG A 9 -3.49 10.42 10.50
CA ARG A 9 -4.17 11.59 9.91
C ARG A 9 -5.46 11.23 9.15
N GLY A 10 -6.25 10.27 9.67
CA GLY A 10 -7.51 9.84 9.07
C GLY A 10 -7.37 8.96 7.82
N LYS A 11 -6.18 8.42 7.55
CA LYS A 11 -5.95 7.39 6.52
C LYS A 11 -5.35 6.13 7.15
N ARG A 12 -5.63 4.99 6.54
CA ARG A 12 -4.94 3.73 6.84
C ARG A 12 -3.69 3.64 6.00
N GLN A 13 -2.62 3.11 6.57
CA GLN A 13 -1.40 2.86 5.82
C GLN A 13 -0.76 1.57 6.29
N TRP A 14 0.03 0.98 5.41
CA TRP A 14 0.80 -0.21 5.66
C TRP A 14 2.25 0.14 5.36
N VAL A 15 3.09 0.07 6.38
CA VAL A 15 4.54 0.29 6.24
C VAL A 15 5.19 -1.08 6.07
N ARG A 16 6.03 -1.23 5.06
CA ARG A 16 6.82 -2.45 4.85
C ARG A 16 7.83 -2.58 5.98
N ASP A 17 8.12 -3.79 6.43
CA ASP A 17 8.97 -4.06 7.60
C ASP A 17 10.38 -3.41 7.53
N ASP A 18 10.89 -3.16 6.32
CA ASP A 18 12.17 -2.48 6.08
C ASP A 18 12.06 -0.95 5.93
N ASP A 19 10.89 -0.37 6.21
CA ASP A 19 10.58 1.07 6.11
C ASP A 19 10.81 1.70 4.73
N ASN A 20 11.11 0.92 3.68
CA ASN A 20 11.39 1.45 2.34
C ASN A 20 10.17 1.47 1.42
N ALA A 21 9.00 1.00 1.87
CA ALA A 21 7.77 1.11 1.11
C ALA A 21 6.56 1.36 2.00
N VAL A 22 5.63 2.18 1.54
CA VAL A 22 4.39 2.51 2.24
C VAL A 22 3.22 2.42 1.28
N ILE A 23 2.18 1.67 1.66
CA ILE A 23 0.87 1.71 1.02
C ILE A 23 -0.05 2.59 1.86
N SER A 24 -0.73 3.56 1.28
CA SER A 24 -1.71 4.42 1.95
C SER A 24 -3.08 4.24 1.31
N LEU A 25 -4.11 4.06 2.13
CA LEU A 25 -5.52 4.05 1.75
C LEU A 25 -6.25 5.22 2.40
N ARG A 26 -6.90 6.04 1.57
CA ARG A 26 -7.75 7.13 2.05
C ARG A 26 -9.05 7.22 1.27
N GLU A 27 -10.11 7.62 1.95
CA GLU A 27 -11.33 8.08 1.28
C GLU A 27 -11.09 9.49 0.72
N THR A 28 -11.64 9.75 -0.46
CA THR A 28 -11.59 11.03 -1.15
C THR A 28 -12.85 11.85 -0.87
N ALA A 29 -12.84 13.15 -1.19
CA ALA A 29 -14.00 14.01 -0.98
C ALA A 29 -15.23 13.61 -1.82
N THR A 30 -15.05 12.81 -2.87
CA THR A 30 -16.11 12.31 -3.75
C THR A 30 -16.70 10.98 -3.28
N GLY A 31 -16.16 10.37 -2.21
CA GLY A 31 -16.56 9.06 -1.69
C GLY A 31 -15.77 7.88 -2.28
N ASP A 32 -14.93 8.11 -3.30
CA ASP A 32 -14.02 7.11 -3.84
C ASP A 32 -12.84 6.86 -2.88
N TRP A 33 -12.17 5.73 -3.06
CA TRP A 33 -11.03 5.30 -2.26
C TRP A 33 -9.75 5.35 -3.07
N ALA A 34 -8.77 6.12 -2.60
CA ALA A 34 -7.44 6.21 -3.22
C ALA A 34 -6.44 5.33 -2.48
N VAL A 35 -5.78 4.44 -3.22
CA VAL A 35 -4.65 3.63 -2.77
C VAL A 35 -3.39 4.17 -3.41
N THR A 36 -2.34 4.38 -2.62
CA THR A 36 -1.05 4.90 -3.09
C THR A 36 0.09 4.07 -2.52
N LEU A 37 0.99 3.60 -3.37
CA LEU A 37 2.23 2.94 -3.01
C LEU A 37 3.36 3.94 -3.25
N ASP A 38 4.19 4.10 -2.24
CA ASP A 38 5.40 4.90 -2.27
C ASP A 38 6.57 4.00 -1.85
N ARG A 39 7.41 3.61 -2.79
CA ARG A 39 8.66 2.88 -2.54
C ARG A 39 9.82 3.87 -2.66
N LEU A 40 10.58 3.99 -1.58
CA LEU A 40 11.64 4.98 -1.45
C LEU A 40 12.86 4.59 -2.32
N ALA A 41 13.63 5.59 -2.76
CA ALA A 41 14.86 5.38 -3.54
C ALA A 41 15.93 4.53 -2.82
N GLN A 42 15.88 4.47 -1.49
CA GLN A 42 16.74 3.62 -0.66
C GLN A 42 16.33 2.15 -0.65
N ALA A 43 15.17 1.80 -1.23
CA ALA A 43 14.78 0.41 -1.39
C ALA A 43 15.79 -0.32 -2.29
N PRO A 44 16.13 -1.59 -1.99
CA PRO A 44 17.06 -2.37 -2.81
C PRO A 44 16.59 -2.58 -4.25
N GLU A 45 15.29 -2.43 -4.49
CA GLU A 45 14.64 -2.59 -5.80
C GLU A 45 14.54 -1.26 -6.59
N GLY A 46 14.94 -0.13 -5.98
CA GLY A 46 14.79 1.22 -6.51
C GLY A 46 13.48 1.89 -6.10
N GLU A 47 13.34 3.19 -6.42
CA GLU A 47 12.07 3.91 -6.18
C GLU A 47 10.95 3.36 -7.08
N ASP A 48 9.72 3.41 -6.57
CA ASP A 48 8.52 3.14 -7.37
C ASP A 48 7.34 3.89 -6.78
N TYR A 49 6.44 4.33 -7.64
CA TYR A 49 5.24 5.05 -7.24
C TYR A 49 4.06 4.53 -8.03
N ALA A 50 3.04 4.04 -7.32
CA ALA A 50 1.78 3.62 -7.91
C ALA A 50 0.61 4.30 -7.19
N ARG A 51 -0.41 4.67 -7.95
CA ARG A 51 -1.62 5.28 -7.41
C ARG A 51 -2.82 4.81 -8.22
N GLU A 52 -3.84 4.34 -7.51
CA GLU A 52 -5.11 3.94 -8.11
C GLU A 52 -6.27 4.40 -7.22
N THR A 53 -7.42 4.64 -7.86
CA THR A 53 -8.64 5.08 -7.21
C THR A 53 -9.78 4.16 -7.64
N VAL A 54 -10.54 3.68 -6.67
CA VAL A 54 -11.64 2.74 -6.84
C VAL A 54 -12.88 3.24 -6.10
N ALA A 55 -14.06 2.80 -6.52
CA ALA A 55 -15.31 3.32 -5.99
C ALA A 55 -15.59 2.82 -4.56
N SER A 56 -15.09 1.63 -4.20
CA SER A 56 -15.45 0.96 -2.96
C SER A 56 -14.27 0.74 -2.03
N ARG A 57 -14.53 0.82 -0.71
CA ARG A 57 -13.54 0.48 0.32
C ARG A 57 -13.02 -0.95 0.18
N ASP A 58 -13.89 -1.88 -0.21
CA ASP A 58 -13.58 -3.30 -0.39
C ASP A 58 -12.60 -3.52 -1.55
N GLU A 59 -12.89 -2.93 -2.71
CA GLU A 59 -11.97 -2.92 -3.86
C GLU A 59 -10.61 -2.32 -3.48
N ALA A 60 -10.63 -1.25 -2.69
CA ALA A 60 -9.42 -0.58 -2.27
C ALA A 60 -8.58 -1.45 -1.33
N LEU A 61 -9.23 -2.24 -0.47
CA LEU A 61 -8.55 -3.22 0.39
C LEU A 61 -8.00 -4.40 -0.41
N ALA A 62 -8.75 -4.92 -1.38
CA ALA A 62 -8.27 -5.96 -2.29
C ALA A 62 -7.05 -5.49 -3.10
N LEU A 63 -7.04 -4.22 -3.51
CA LEU A 63 -5.88 -3.60 -4.17
C LEU A 63 -4.67 -3.50 -3.22
N VAL A 64 -4.88 -3.08 -1.97
CA VAL A 64 -3.83 -3.09 -0.94
C VAL A 64 -3.23 -4.49 -0.79
N GLU A 65 -4.06 -5.53 -0.64
CA GLU A 65 -3.58 -6.92 -0.52
C GLU A 65 -2.84 -7.40 -1.77
N THR A 66 -3.23 -6.91 -2.95
CA THR A 66 -2.54 -7.20 -4.20
C THR A 66 -1.16 -6.56 -4.22
N TRP A 67 -1.06 -5.26 -3.92
CA TRP A 67 0.22 -4.56 -3.85
C TRP A 67 1.12 -5.08 -2.72
N GLN A 68 0.56 -5.48 -1.58
CA GLN A 68 1.33 -6.11 -0.53
C GLN A 68 1.99 -7.42 -0.97
N ARG A 69 1.37 -8.17 -1.90
CA ARG A 69 1.93 -9.39 -2.48
C ARG A 69 2.92 -9.12 -3.61
N GLU A 70 2.68 -8.09 -4.42
CA GLU A 70 3.55 -7.71 -5.53
C GLU A 70 4.83 -7.01 -5.06
N TYR A 71 4.71 -6.12 -4.07
CA TYR A 71 5.79 -5.26 -3.56
C TYR A 71 6.31 -5.66 -2.18
N GLY A 72 5.58 -6.51 -1.47
CA GLY A 72 6.16 -7.29 -0.38
C GLY A 72 6.95 -8.42 -0.99
N THR A 73 8.16 -8.70 -0.48
CA THR A 73 8.92 -9.86 -0.95
C THR A 73 8.04 -11.10 -0.83
N ALA A 74 7.73 -11.72 -1.97
CA ALA A 74 6.93 -12.93 -2.07
C ALA A 74 7.49 -13.94 -1.07
N THR A 75 6.86 -14.04 0.10
CA THR A 75 7.16 -15.13 1.01
C THR A 75 6.38 -16.28 0.41
N GLY A 76 7.08 -17.02 -0.45
CA GLY A 76 6.53 -18.11 -1.23
C GLY A 76 5.67 -18.99 -0.33
N GLY A 77 4.39 -19.12 -0.70
CA GLY A 77 3.60 -20.25 -0.26
C GLY A 77 4.21 -21.49 -0.90
N SER A 78 4.92 -22.27 -0.10
CA SER A 78 5.07 -23.72 -0.30
C SER A 78 4.07 -24.42 0.59
#